data_AF-A0A954B7A1-F1
#
_entry.id   AF-A0A954B7A1-F1
#
_cell.length_a   1.000
_cell.length_b   1.000
_cell.length_c   1.000
_cell.angle_alpha   90.00
_cell.angle_beta   90.00
_cell.angle_gamma   90.00
#
_symmetry.space_group_name_H-M   'P 1'
#
loop_
_entity.id
_entity.type
_entity.pdbx_description
1 polymer ?
#
loop_
_entity_poly.entity_id
_entity_poly.type
_entity_poly.pdbx_seq_one_letter_code
_entity_poly.pdbx_strand_id
1 'polypeptide(L)'
;MAANAGQDGNVNRFNPYLQGPFAPVEKETTALELKVTGEIPRDIRGAYYRNGPNPAAPPTGMHHWFDGDAMVHALWLEDGRAQYRNRYVRSGDFTADRDGALKRGGIFGKAVDDGSGRVYKDTANTDIICHAGKMMVLWYISGRPVRLDPRTLETIGEESFGGKLPNNVSAHSKTDLATGELVFFDYSLYEPWYSYGVVSKYNELTHFTQIELPGPRLPHDMAMTE
;
A
#
# COMPACT_ATOMS: atom_id res chain seq x y z
N MET A 1 31.60 -39.16 10.73
CA MET A 1 32.19 -38.05 9.94
C MET A 1 31.07 -37.10 9.58
N ALA A 2 31.27 -35.82 9.86
CA ALA A 2 30.24 -34.79 9.94
C ALA A 2 29.46 -34.63 8.62
N ALA A 3 28.14 -34.48 8.75
CA ALA A 3 27.30 -33.95 7.70
C ALA A 3 27.72 -32.51 7.43
N ASN A 4 28.06 -32.20 6.17
CA ASN A 4 28.32 -30.83 5.72
C ASN A 4 27.04 -30.00 5.85
N ALA A 5 26.92 -29.26 6.95
CA ALA A 5 26.04 -28.11 7.05
C ALA A 5 26.69 -26.96 6.27
N GLY A 6 26.02 -26.49 5.21
CA GLY A 6 26.34 -25.22 4.55
C GLY A 6 26.50 -25.32 3.05
N GLN A 7 25.39 -25.24 2.30
CA GLN A 7 25.37 -24.73 0.91
C GLN A 7 23.97 -24.43 0.33
N ASP A 8 23.02 -23.93 1.13
CA ASP A 8 21.78 -23.34 0.58
C ASP A 8 21.68 -21.88 1.07
N GLY A 9 22.44 -20.99 0.43
CA GLY A 9 22.60 -19.57 0.81
C GLY A 9 21.34 -18.69 0.66
N ASN A 10 20.16 -19.28 0.51
CA ASN A 10 18.89 -18.55 0.48
C ASN A 10 18.25 -18.55 1.87
N VAL A 11 18.40 -17.44 2.60
CA VAL A 11 17.82 -17.23 3.93
C VAL A 11 16.29 -17.35 3.97
N ASN A 12 15.63 -17.29 2.80
CA ASN A 12 14.19 -17.34 2.66
C ASN A 12 13.62 -18.70 2.24
N ARG A 13 14.45 -19.75 2.12
CA ARG A 13 14.00 -21.08 1.66
C ARG A 13 12.77 -21.60 2.42
N PHE A 14 12.73 -21.38 3.73
CA PHE A 14 11.64 -21.82 4.62
C PHE A 14 10.87 -20.64 5.21
N ASN A 15 10.95 -19.46 4.59
CA ASN A 15 10.24 -18.29 5.10
C ASN A 15 8.73 -18.51 4.99
N PRO A 16 7.97 -18.52 6.11
CA PRO A 16 6.53 -18.78 6.09
C PRO A 16 5.75 -17.74 5.29
N TYR A 17 6.28 -16.51 5.14
CA TYR A 17 5.65 -15.42 4.38
C TYR A 17 5.84 -15.52 2.87
N LEU A 18 6.48 -16.58 2.38
CA LEU A 18 6.71 -16.83 0.94
C LEU A 18 6.25 -18.23 0.52
N GLN A 19 5.44 -18.90 1.34
CA GLN A 19 5.07 -20.30 1.17
C GLN A 19 3.56 -20.49 1.29
N GLY A 20 3.06 -21.53 0.62
CA GLY A 20 1.66 -21.95 0.72
C GLY A 20 0.69 -20.79 0.43
N PRO A 21 -0.26 -20.48 1.35
CA PRO A 21 -1.20 -19.35 1.18
C PRO A 21 -0.55 -17.97 1.09
N PHE A 22 0.71 -17.83 1.51
CA PHE A 22 1.48 -16.58 1.44
C PHE A 22 2.49 -16.59 0.28
N ALA A 23 2.48 -17.62 -0.57
CA ALA A 23 3.33 -17.65 -1.75
C ALA A 23 2.99 -16.45 -2.67
N PRO A 24 4.00 -15.80 -3.28
CA PRO A 24 3.77 -14.66 -4.14
C PRO A 24 2.86 -14.99 -5.33
N VAL A 25 1.97 -14.07 -5.67
CA VAL A 25 1.23 -14.08 -6.93
C VAL A 25 2.17 -13.62 -8.04
N GLU A 26 2.53 -14.55 -8.92
CA GLU A 26 3.54 -14.32 -9.95
C GLU A 26 3.04 -13.51 -11.16
N LYS A 27 1.72 -13.47 -11.39
CA LYS A 27 1.13 -12.94 -12.63
C LYS A 27 0.11 -11.85 -12.37
N GLU A 28 0.27 -10.72 -13.06
CA GLU A 28 -0.81 -9.76 -13.27
C GLU A 28 -1.79 -10.34 -14.30
N THR A 29 -3.07 -10.32 -13.95
CA THR A 29 -4.14 -11.01 -14.68
C THR A 29 -5.26 -10.01 -14.97
N THR A 30 -5.88 -10.17 -16.15
CA THR A 30 -7.16 -9.56 -16.49
C THR A 30 -8.10 -10.67 -16.90
N ALA A 31 -9.15 -10.90 -16.12
CA ALA A 31 -10.20 -11.86 -16.45
C ALA A 31 -11.53 -11.08 -16.56
N LEU A 32 -12.00 -10.88 -17.80
CA LEU A 32 -13.23 -10.12 -18.07
C LEU A 32 -14.50 -10.97 -17.94
N GLU A 33 -14.35 -12.29 -17.86
CA GLU A 33 -15.44 -13.24 -17.72
C GLU A 33 -15.06 -14.29 -16.68
N LEU A 34 -15.65 -14.19 -15.50
CA LEU A 34 -15.48 -15.17 -14.44
C LEU A 34 -16.61 -16.20 -14.46
N LYS A 35 -16.28 -17.45 -14.15
CA LYS A 35 -17.28 -18.49 -13.91
C LYS A 35 -18.04 -18.17 -12.62
N VAL A 36 -19.36 -18.13 -12.71
CA VAL A 36 -20.26 -17.92 -11.56
C VAL A 36 -20.94 -19.24 -11.20
N THR A 37 -21.00 -19.54 -9.91
CA THR A 37 -21.83 -20.63 -9.36
C THR A 37 -22.96 -19.98 -8.57
N GLY A 38 -24.21 -20.25 -8.95
CA GLY A 38 -25.38 -19.50 -8.46
C GLY A 38 -25.67 -18.27 -9.33
N GLU A 39 -26.13 -17.18 -8.71
CA GLU A 39 -26.49 -15.93 -9.38
C GLU A 39 -25.87 -14.73 -8.65
N ILE A 40 -25.30 -13.78 -9.40
CA ILE A 40 -24.88 -12.48 -8.88
C ILE A 40 -26.10 -11.53 -8.99
N PRO A 41 -26.53 -10.87 -7.91
CA PRO A 41 -27.63 -9.90 -7.95
C PRO A 41 -27.36 -8.80 -8.98
N ARG A 42 -28.36 -8.50 -9.82
CA ARG A 42 -28.21 -7.53 -10.92
C ARG A 42 -28.23 -6.08 -10.45
N ASP A 43 -28.67 -5.84 -9.23
CA ASP A 43 -28.71 -4.54 -8.55
C ASP A 43 -27.38 -4.19 -7.86
N ILE A 44 -26.41 -5.10 -7.82
CA ILE A 44 -25.04 -4.81 -7.37
C ILE A 44 -24.23 -4.26 -8.55
N ARG A 45 -23.69 -3.04 -8.35
CA ARG A 45 -22.79 -2.38 -9.29
C ARG A 45 -21.64 -1.71 -8.54
N GLY A 46 -20.42 -2.22 -8.73
CA GLY A 46 -19.23 -1.67 -8.10
C GLY A 46 -18.07 -2.65 -8.08
N ALA A 47 -17.09 -2.41 -7.21
CA ALA A 47 -15.99 -3.33 -7.01
C ALA A 47 -15.63 -3.54 -5.54
N TYR A 48 -15.13 -4.73 -5.28
CA TYR A 48 -14.36 -5.03 -4.09
C TYR A 48 -12.87 -4.94 -4.43
N TYR A 49 -12.15 -4.09 -3.70
CA TYR A 49 -10.71 -3.92 -3.83
C TYR A 49 -10.00 -4.50 -2.61
N ARG A 50 -8.85 -5.12 -2.85
CA ARG A 50 -7.97 -5.59 -1.78
C ARG A 50 -6.54 -5.26 -2.14
N ASN A 51 -5.87 -4.47 -1.31
CA ASN A 51 -4.43 -4.30 -1.36
C ASN A 51 -3.74 -5.34 -0.48
N GLY A 52 -2.48 -5.64 -0.76
CA GLY A 52 -1.70 -6.51 0.08
C GLY A 52 -0.25 -6.66 -0.38
N PRO A 53 0.60 -7.19 0.50
CA PRO A 53 1.99 -7.44 0.19
C PRO A 53 2.16 -8.60 -0.78
N ASN A 54 2.98 -8.38 -1.79
CA ASN A 54 3.36 -9.38 -2.78
C ASN A 54 4.75 -9.01 -3.33
N PRO A 55 5.84 -9.71 -2.98
CA PRO A 55 7.16 -9.34 -3.46
C PRO A 55 7.27 -9.56 -4.98
N ALA A 56 7.62 -8.51 -5.73
CA ALA A 56 7.73 -8.56 -7.19
C ALA A 56 8.97 -9.32 -7.70
N ALA A 57 9.93 -9.56 -6.82
CA ALA A 57 11.07 -10.42 -7.05
C ALA A 57 11.41 -11.22 -5.78
N PRO A 58 12.08 -12.39 -5.92
CA PRO A 58 12.54 -13.16 -4.77
C PRO A 58 13.40 -12.29 -3.82
N PRO A 59 13.03 -12.18 -2.53
CA PRO A 59 13.81 -11.40 -1.58
C PRO A 59 15.21 -11.98 -1.38
N THR A 60 16.23 -11.12 -1.41
CA THR A 60 17.65 -11.50 -1.28
C THR A 60 18.13 -11.53 0.18
N GLY A 61 17.50 -10.74 1.06
CA GLY A 61 17.74 -10.73 2.51
C GLY A 61 16.55 -11.25 3.30
N MET A 62 16.57 -11.12 4.64
CA MET A 62 15.42 -11.49 5.46
C MET A 62 14.15 -10.77 5.00
N HIS A 63 13.04 -11.50 4.93
CA HIS A 63 11.77 -10.97 4.44
C HIS A 63 10.67 -11.09 5.51
N HIS A 64 9.99 -9.98 5.76
CA HIS A 64 8.74 -9.92 6.51
C HIS A 64 7.57 -9.72 5.55
N TRP A 65 6.37 -10.18 5.90
CA TRP A 65 5.18 -9.95 5.06
C TRP A 65 4.90 -8.46 4.78
N PHE A 66 5.35 -7.50 5.61
CA PHE A 66 5.17 -6.06 5.32
C PHE A 66 6.11 -5.53 4.24
N ASP A 67 7.13 -6.31 3.85
CA ASP A 67 8.17 -5.89 2.90
C ASP A 67 7.78 -6.17 1.44
N GLY A 68 6.71 -6.94 1.20
CA GLY A 68 6.23 -7.22 -0.15
C GLY A 68 5.67 -5.98 -0.83
N ASP A 69 5.91 -5.82 -2.14
CA ASP A 69 5.33 -4.73 -2.93
C ASP A 69 3.79 -4.77 -2.90
N ALA A 70 3.14 -3.63 -3.06
CA ALA A 70 1.69 -3.60 -3.19
C ALA A 70 1.24 -4.31 -4.46
N MET A 71 0.35 -5.30 -4.30
CA MET A 71 -0.48 -5.82 -5.38
C MET A 71 -1.95 -5.63 -5.03
N VAL A 72 -2.62 -4.80 -5.83
CA VAL A 72 -4.06 -4.56 -5.71
C VAL A 72 -4.80 -5.58 -6.53
N HIS A 73 -5.82 -6.17 -5.93
CA HIS A 73 -6.80 -7.04 -6.55
C HIS A 73 -8.14 -6.32 -6.61
N ALA A 74 -8.87 -6.47 -7.71
CA ALA A 74 -10.22 -5.96 -7.87
C ALA A 74 -11.15 -7.05 -8.39
N LEU A 75 -12.31 -7.18 -7.76
CA LEU A 75 -13.47 -7.92 -8.26
C LEU A 75 -14.55 -6.91 -8.63
N TRP A 76 -14.77 -6.69 -9.92
CA TRP A 76 -15.82 -5.82 -10.44
C TRP A 76 -17.10 -6.63 -10.65
N LEU A 77 -18.21 -6.11 -10.15
CA LEU A 77 -19.55 -6.70 -10.22
C LEU A 77 -20.48 -5.72 -10.93
N GLU A 78 -21.12 -6.17 -12.00
CA GLU A 78 -22.07 -5.36 -12.77
C GLU A 78 -23.01 -6.26 -13.57
N ASP A 79 -24.32 -6.00 -13.48
CA ASP A 79 -25.37 -6.64 -14.28
C ASP A 79 -25.30 -8.19 -14.26
N GLY A 80 -25.04 -8.76 -13.08
CA GLY A 80 -24.94 -10.21 -12.87
C GLY A 80 -23.63 -10.84 -13.35
N ARG A 81 -22.61 -10.02 -13.68
CA ARG A 81 -21.29 -10.47 -14.15
C ARG A 81 -20.20 -10.11 -13.17
N ALA A 82 -19.13 -10.90 -13.17
CA ALA A 82 -17.93 -10.66 -12.39
C ALA A 82 -16.69 -10.58 -13.29
N GLN A 83 -15.80 -9.63 -12.99
CA GLN A 83 -14.49 -9.48 -13.61
C GLN A 83 -13.41 -9.34 -12.56
N TYR A 84 -12.24 -9.91 -12.82
CA TYR A 84 -11.11 -9.84 -11.92
C TYR A 84 -9.90 -9.19 -12.56
N ARG A 85 -9.19 -8.36 -11.80
CA ARG A 85 -7.87 -7.82 -12.16
C ARG A 85 -6.96 -7.80 -10.95
N ASN A 86 -5.66 -8.01 -11.18
CA ASN A 86 -4.63 -7.63 -10.23
C ASN A 86 -3.49 -6.86 -10.89
N ARG A 87 -3.02 -5.81 -10.21
CA ARG A 87 -1.87 -5.02 -10.64
C ARG A 87 -0.96 -4.71 -9.46
N TYR A 88 0.33 -4.72 -9.73
CA TYR A 88 1.30 -4.11 -8.84
C TYR A 88 1.17 -2.58 -8.90
N VAL A 89 1.43 -1.92 -7.78
CA VAL A 89 1.51 -0.47 -7.71
C VAL A 89 2.91 -0.03 -8.14
N ARG A 90 3.01 0.75 -9.21
CA ARG A 90 4.27 1.28 -9.72
C ARG A 90 4.64 2.59 -8.99
N SER A 91 4.84 2.52 -7.68
CA SER A 91 5.31 3.66 -6.88
C SER A 91 6.75 4.05 -7.24
N GLY A 92 7.23 5.20 -6.73
CA GLY A 92 8.63 5.59 -6.89
C GLY A 92 9.60 4.55 -6.32
N ASP A 93 9.34 4.09 -5.10
CA ASP A 93 10.15 3.07 -4.43
C ASP A 93 10.05 1.70 -5.13
N PHE A 94 8.88 1.31 -5.64
CA PHE A 94 8.73 0.11 -6.46
C PHE A 94 9.64 0.19 -7.70
N THR A 95 9.55 1.29 -8.45
CA THR A 95 10.30 1.46 -9.70
C THR A 95 11.81 1.48 -9.43
N ALA A 96 12.24 2.24 -8.41
CA ALA A 96 13.65 2.30 -8.02
C ALA A 96 14.19 0.94 -7.57
N ASP A 97 13.39 0.11 -6.88
CA ASP A 97 13.81 -1.24 -6.48
C ASP A 97 13.93 -2.18 -7.70
N ARG A 98 12.98 -2.11 -8.64
CA ARG A 98 13.03 -2.89 -9.88
C ARG A 98 14.24 -2.53 -10.75
N ASP A 99 14.67 -1.27 -10.71
CA ASP A 99 15.84 -0.78 -11.44
C ASP A 99 17.16 -0.97 -10.67
N GLY A 100 17.11 -1.48 -9.43
CA GLY A 100 18.28 -1.69 -8.56
C GLY A 100 18.88 -0.40 -7.99
N ALA A 101 18.15 0.71 -8.05
CA ALA A 101 18.56 2.02 -7.54
C ALA A 101 18.15 2.25 -6.07
N LEU A 102 17.18 1.50 -5.56
CA LEU A 102 16.70 1.65 -4.18
C LEU A 102 17.71 1.06 -3.18
N LYS A 103 18.14 1.89 -2.22
CA LYS A 103 19.07 1.48 -1.15
C LYS A 103 18.34 1.00 0.11
N ARG A 104 17.12 1.47 0.34
CA ARG A 104 16.29 1.12 1.49
C ARG A 104 15.71 -0.27 1.32
N GLY A 105 15.78 -1.09 2.37
CA GLY A 105 15.21 -2.44 2.40
C GLY A 105 13.92 -2.53 3.20
N GLY A 106 13.50 -3.77 3.46
CA GLY A 106 12.42 -4.10 4.38
C GLY A 106 12.81 -3.94 5.86
N ILE A 107 11.86 -4.20 6.76
CA ILE A 107 12.00 -3.91 8.19
C ILE A 107 13.03 -4.77 8.93
N PHE A 108 13.34 -5.97 8.42
CA PHE A 108 14.41 -6.80 8.95
C PHE A 108 15.78 -6.47 8.31
N GLY A 109 15.78 -5.60 7.32
CA GLY A 109 17.00 -5.05 6.74
C GLY A 109 17.60 -3.95 7.61
N LYS A 110 18.78 -3.47 7.18
CA LYS A 110 19.39 -2.28 7.76
C LYS A 110 18.54 -1.06 7.42
N ALA A 111 18.21 -0.25 8.41
CA ALA A 111 17.62 1.07 8.21
C ALA A 111 18.63 1.96 7.47
N VAL A 112 18.22 2.55 6.34
CA VAL A 112 19.10 3.39 5.50
C VAL A 112 18.45 4.75 5.35
N ASP A 113 19.07 5.77 5.94
CA ASP A 113 18.74 7.17 5.65
C ASP A 113 19.51 7.61 4.40
N ASP A 114 18.78 7.90 3.33
CA ASP A 114 19.30 8.46 2.09
C ASP A 114 18.82 9.89 1.83
N GLY A 115 18.33 10.57 2.86
CA GLY A 115 17.84 11.95 2.78
C GLY A 115 16.39 12.05 2.29
N SER A 116 15.71 10.94 1.99
CA SER A 116 14.30 10.97 1.56
C SER A 116 13.31 11.16 2.73
N GLY A 117 13.79 11.29 3.98
CA GLY A 117 12.94 11.32 5.18
C GLY A 117 12.34 9.96 5.56
N ARG A 118 12.80 8.85 4.95
CA ARG A 118 12.35 7.48 5.24
C ARG A 118 13.55 6.55 5.31
N VAL A 119 13.45 5.49 6.11
CA VAL A 119 14.56 4.54 6.32
C VAL A 119 14.31 3.13 5.77
N TYR A 120 13.05 2.82 5.46
CA TYR A 120 12.61 1.58 4.83
C TYR A 120 11.95 1.88 3.48
N LYS A 121 11.85 0.85 2.65
CA LYS A 121 11.12 0.91 1.38
C LYS A 121 9.63 1.16 1.64
N ASP A 122 9.08 2.18 0.99
CA ASP A 122 7.63 2.42 0.96
C ASP A 122 6.99 1.46 -0.05
N THR A 123 6.32 0.43 0.47
CA THR A 123 5.74 -0.64 -0.35
C THR A 123 4.31 -0.34 -0.82
N ALA A 124 3.67 0.72 -0.31
CA ALA A 124 2.27 1.09 -0.60
C ALA A 124 1.23 -0.04 -0.38
N ASN A 125 1.55 -1.06 0.42
CA ASN A 125 0.88 -2.37 0.39
C ASN A 125 -0.22 -2.58 1.44
N THR A 126 -0.52 -1.56 2.24
CA THR A 126 -1.23 -1.75 3.50
C THR A 126 -2.72 -1.57 3.35
N ASP A 127 -3.14 -0.45 2.77
CA ASP A 127 -4.56 -0.14 2.58
C ASP A 127 -4.82 0.51 1.22
N ILE A 128 -6.09 0.58 0.86
CA ILE A 128 -6.58 1.22 -0.35
C ILE A 128 -7.90 1.96 -0.06
N ILE A 129 -7.96 3.24 -0.42
CA ILE A 129 -9.12 4.10 -0.16
C ILE A 129 -9.58 4.82 -1.43
N CYS A 130 -10.91 5.03 -1.53
CA CYS A 130 -11.51 5.89 -2.55
C CYS A 130 -11.59 7.33 -2.04
N HIS A 131 -11.03 8.27 -2.80
CA HIS A 131 -11.22 9.70 -2.55
C HIS A 131 -11.19 10.48 -3.88
N ALA A 132 -12.10 11.43 -4.05
CA ALA A 132 -12.22 12.27 -5.25
C ALA A 132 -12.29 11.44 -6.56
N GLY A 133 -13.03 10.32 -6.56
CA GLY A 133 -13.26 9.47 -7.72
C GLY A 133 -12.06 8.61 -8.16
N LYS A 134 -10.96 8.60 -7.41
CA LYS A 134 -9.77 7.78 -7.69
C LYS A 134 -9.44 6.89 -6.50
N MET A 135 -8.81 5.74 -6.77
CA MET A 135 -8.23 4.92 -5.71
C MET A 135 -6.91 5.53 -5.25
N MET A 136 -6.58 5.34 -3.98
CA MET A 136 -5.31 5.72 -3.39
C MET A 136 -4.82 4.57 -2.51
N VAL A 137 -3.62 4.07 -2.76
CA VAL A 137 -2.98 3.04 -1.94
C VAL A 137 -1.99 3.66 -0.97
N LEU A 138 -1.87 3.04 0.21
CA LEU A 138 -1.23 3.64 1.37
C LEU A 138 -0.37 2.62 2.12
N TRP A 139 0.59 3.12 2.92
CA TRP A 139 1.61 2.32 3.59
C TRP A 139 1.58 2.47 5.12
N TYR A 140 1.91 1.39 5.84
CA TYR A 140 1.74 1.28 7.28
C TYR A 140 2.70 2.14 8.12
N ILE A 141 3.73 2.79 7.57
CA ILE A 141 4.55 3.80 8.29
C ILE A 141 4.36 5.19 7.65
N SER A 142 3.15 5.46 7.16
CA SER A 142 2.84 6.68 6.41
C SER A 142 3.71 6.84 5.15
N GLY A 143 3.10 6.58 4.00
CA GLY A 143 3.81 6.57 2.72
C GLY A 143 3.48 7.76 1.84
N ARG A 144 4.18 7.85 0.70
CA ARG A 144 3.72 8.69 -0.41
C ARG A 144 2.48 8.00 -0.97
N PRO A 145 1.28 8.62 -0.86
CA PRO A 145 0.08 8.03 -1.42
C PRO A 145 0.22 7.85 -2.94
N VAL A 146 -0.29 6.75 -3.49
CA VAL A 146 -0.23 6.49 -4.94
C VAL A 146 -1.63 6.32 -5.51
N ARG A 147 -1.95 7.07 -6.57
CA ARG A 147 -3.24 6.98 -7.26
C ARG A 147 -3.28 5.85 -8.25
N LEU A 148 -4.40 5.13 -8.27
CA LEU A 148 -4.71 4.13 -9.29
C LEU A 148 -6.02 4.47 -9.99
N ASP A 149 -6.11 4.08 -11.26
CA ASP A 149 -7.39 4.02 -11.96
C ASP A 149 -8.27 2.93 -11.31
N PRO A 150 -9.51 3.24 -10.88
CA PRO A 150 -10.36 2.30 -10.17
C PRO A 150 -10.80 1.11 -11.04
N ARG A 151 -10.77 1.22 -12.36
CA ARG A 151 -11.22 0.18 -13.28
C ARG A 151 -10.07 -0.66 -13.83
N THR A 152 -8.98 -0.03 -14.23
CA THR A 152 -7.83 -0.70 -14.84
C THR A 152 -6.78 -1.14 -13.82
N LEU A 153 -6.77 -0.51 -12.64
CA LEU A 153 -5.72 -0.59 -11.61
C LEU A 153 -4.35 -0.08 -12.09
N GLU A 154 -4.31 0.65 -13.20
CA GLU A 154 -3.08 1.29 -13.65
C GLU A 154 -2.66 2.38 -12.69
N THR A 155 -1.35 2.45 -12.42
CA THR A 155 -0.78 3.49 -11.58
C THR A 155 -0.81 4.82 -12.33
N ILE A 156 -1.49 5.80 -11.74
CA ILE A 156 -1.58 7.18 -12.25
C ILE A 156 -0.33 7.96 -11.80
N GLY A 157 0.11 7.76 -10.56
CA GLY A 157 1.28 8.41 -9.99
C GLY A 157 1.14 8.71 -8.50
N GLU A 158 2.18 9.28 -7.90
CA GLU A 158 2.16 9.73 -6.52
C GLU A 158 1.24 10.95 -6.34
N GLU A 159 0.49 10.98 -5.25
CA GLU A 159 -0.42 12.07 -4.90
C GLU A 159 0.30 13.12 -4.06
N SER A 160 0.03 14.39 -4.37
CA SER A 160 0.59 15.55 -3.68
C SER A 160 -0.46 16.59 -3.28
N PHE A 161 -1.74 16.31 -3.52
CA PHE A 161 -2.88 17.22 -3.32
C PHE A 161 -2.64 18.58 -3.98
N GLY A 162 -2.19 18.55 -5.24
CA GLY A 162 -1.81 19.76 -5.99
C GLY A 162 -0.48 20.38 -5.55
N GLY A 163 0.48 19.54 -5.12
CA GLY A 163 1.79 19.99 -4.63
C GLY A 163 1.78 20.55 -3.20
N LYS A 164 0.66 20.43 -2.48
CA LYS A 164 0.49 20.98 -1.13
C LYS A 164 0.79 19.99 -0.01
N LEU A 165 0.85 18.69 -0.31
CA LEU A 165 1.17 17.65 0.67
C LEU A 165 2.62 17.82 1.17
N PRO A 166 2.83 18.15 2.46
CA PRO A 166 4.19 18.36 2.96
C PRO A 166 5.00 17.06 2.97
N ASN A 167 4.40 15.98 3.51
CA ASN A 167 5.07 14.71 3.76
C ASN A 167 4.22 13.53 3.28
N ASN A 168 3.74 12.67 4.19
CA ASN A 168 3.13 11.39 3.89
C ASN A 168 1.65 11.34 4.31
N VAL A 169 1.02 10.20 4.03
CA VAL A 169 -0.36 9.89 4.42
C VAL A 169 -0.41 8.52 5.09
N SER A 170 -1.05 8.44 6.26
CA SER A 170 -1.28 7.20 7.02
C SER A 170 -2.10 6.18 6.24
N ALA A 171 -1.77 4.89 6.38
CA ALA A 171 -2.55 3.78 5.83
C ALA A 171 -4.04 3.87 6.16
N HIS A 172 -4.37 4.16 7.42
CA HIS A 172 -5.74 4.17 7.90
C HIS A 172 -6.39 5.55 7.85
N SER A 173 -6.35 6.18 6.68
CA SER A 173 -7.09 7.41 6.42
C SER A 173 -8.60 7.12 6.33
N LYS A 174 -9.46 8.09 6.65
CA LYS A 174 -10.93 7.93 6.63
C LYS A 174 -11.55 8.97 5.70
N THR A 175 -12.45 8.52 4.83
CA THR A 175 -13.30 9.45 4.05
C THR A 175 -14.60 9.64 4.80
N ASP A 176 -14.93 10.87 5.20
CA ASP A 176 -16.24 11.21 5.72
C ASP A 176 -17.29 11.08 4.61
N LEU A 177 -18.33 10.29 4.88
CA LEU A 177 -19.41 10.04 3.92
C LEU A 177 -20.37 11.22 3.79
N ALA A 178 -20.46 12.09 4.80
CA ALA A 178 -21.34 13.26 4.78
C ALA A 178 -20.74 14.39 3.92
N THR A 179 -19.46 14.70 4.13
CA THR A 179 -18.77 15.82 3.46
C THR A 179 -17.97 15.39 2.23
N GLY A 180 -17.53 14.13 2.17
CA GLY A 180 -16.58 13.62 1.19
C GLY A 180 -15.13 14.00 1.50
N GLU A 181 -14.85 14.60 2.66
CA GLU A 181 -13.50 14.95 3.10
C GLU A 181 -12.71 13.69 3.44
N LEU A 182 -11.44 13.66 3.05
CA LEU A 182 -10.49 12.65 3.50
C LEU A 182 -9.72 13.22 4.68
N VAL A 183 -9.73 12.49 5.78
CA VAL A 183 -8.98 12.80 6.98
C VAL A 183 -7.86 11.79 7.13
N PHE A 184 -6.66 12.27 7.41
CA PHE A 184 -5.47 11.45 7.58
C PHE A 184 -4.55 11.98 8.67
N PHE A 185 -3.58 11.17 9.07
CA PHE A 185 -2.45 11.61 9.85
C PHE A 185 -1.13 11.19 9.20
N ASP A 186 -0.01 11.72 9.68
CA ASP A 186 1.34 11.34 9.27
C ASP A 186 2.21 11.27 10.52
N TYR A 187 3.11 10.29 10.59
CA TYR A 187 4.02 10.12 11.72
C TYR A 187 5.36 9.56 11.23
N SER A 188 6.38 9.72 12.08
CA SER A 188 7.72 9.21 11.83
C SER A 188 8.13 8.24 12.93
N LEU A 189 9.09 7.37 12.61
CA LEU A 189 9.72 6.47 13.57
C LEU A 189 10.57 7.21 14.62
N TYR A 190 10.98 8.45 14.32
CA TYR A 190 11.99 9.17 15.09
C TYR A 190 11.54 10.55 15.56
N GLU A 191 10.54 11.15 14.93
CA GLU A 191 10.06 12.47 15.30
C GLU A 191 9.09 12.41 16.47
N PRO A 192 9.19 13.32 17.47
CA PRO A 192 8.29 13.36 18.61
C PRO A 192 6.99 14.13 18.31
N TRP A 193 6.47 14.00 17.09
CA TRP A 193 5.24 14.65 16.64
C TRP A 193 4.59 13.83 15.53
N TYR A 194 3.29 14.06 15.33
CA TYR A 194 2.56 13.60 14.15
C TYR A 194 1.86 14.79 13.51
N SER A 195 1.46 14.67 12.25
CA SER A 195 0.63 15.67 11.58
C SER A 195 -0.77 15.14 11.34
N TYR A 196 -1.75 16.02 11.32
CA TYR A 196 -3.14 15.76 10.98
C TYR A 196 -3.51 16.59 9.75
N GLY A 197 -4.16 15.96 8.78
CA GLY A 197 -4.55 16.61 7.53
C GLY A 197 -5.98 16.32 7.11
N VAL A 198 -6.59 17.30 6.43
CA VAL A 198 -7.92 17.19 5.82
C VAL A 198 -7.80 17.59 4.35
N VAL A 199 -8.36 16.75 3.48
CA VAL A 199 -8.45 16.97 2.04
C VAL A 199 -9.92 17.06 1.66
N SER A 200 -10.31 18.13 0.97
CA SER A 200 -11.68 18.30 0.51
C SER A 200 -12.09 17.23 -0.50
N LYS A 201 -13.39 17.03 -0.72
CA LYS A 201 -13.93 16.15 -1.78
C LYS A 201 -13.43 16.47 -3.20
N TYR A 202 -12.82 17.65 -3.40
CA TYR A 202 -12.24 18.10 -4.66
C TYR A 202 -10.73 17.85 -4.76
N ASN A 203 -10.16 17.07 -3.82
CA ASN A 203 -8.73 16.73 -3.76
C ASN A 203 -7.81 17.91 -3.41
N GLU A 204 -8.30 18.85 -2.59
CA GLU A 204 -7.52 20.00 -2.13
C GLU A 204 -7.18 19.84 -0.64
N LEU A 205 -5.90 19.93 -0.28
CA LEU A 205 -5.49 19.96 1.12
C LEU A 205 -5.99 21.26 1.77
N THR A 206 -6.98 21.17 2.65
CA THR A 206 -7.65 22.30 3.32
C THR A 206 -7.10 22.56 4.70
N HIS A 207 -6.56 21.53 5.35
CA HIS A 207 -5.96 21.65 6.68
C HIS A 207 -4.74 20.73 6.79
N PHE A 208 -3.69 21.23 7.46
CA PHE A 208 -2.54 20.44 7.86
C PHE A 208 -1.93 21.06 9.12
N THR A 209 -1.84 20.30 10.20
CA THR A 209 -1.28 20.78 11.47
C THR A 209 -0.40 19.72 12.12
N GLN A 210 0.65 20.16 12.79
CA GLN A 210 1.52 19.29 13.59
C GLN A 210 1.01 19.23 15.03
N ILE A 211 1.09 18.06 15.63
CA ILE A 211 0.70 17.77 17.01
C ILE A 211 1.90 17.15 17.72
N GLU A 212 2.40 17.85 18.74
CA GLU A 212 3.51 17.39 19.57
C GLU A 212 3.11 16.16 20.40
N LEU A 213 4.07 15.26 20.58
CA LEU A 213 3.94 14.06 21.37
C LEU A 213 5.05 14.02 22.43
N PRO A 214 4.88 13.29 23.55
CA PRO A 214 5.94 13.07 24.55
C PRO A 214 7.14 12.26 24.04
N GLY A 215 7.18 11.91 22.75
CA GLY A 215 8.19 11.09 22.10
C GLY A 215 7.62 10.43 20.83
N PRO A 216 8.47 9.74 20.05
CA PRO A 216 8.02 9.04 18.84
C PRO A 216 6.96 7.98 19.14
N ARG A 217 5.88 7.97 18.35
CA ARG A 217 4.77 7.02 18.46
C ARG A 217 4.47 6.40 17.10
N LEU A 218 3.92 5.19 17.14
CA LEU A 218 3.49 4.41 15.99
C LEU A 218 1.97 4.20 16.02
N PRO A 219 1.15 5.27 15.98
CA PRO A 219 -0.30 5.09 15.83
C PRO A 219 -0.56 4.44 14.48
N HIS A 220 -1.19 3.27 14.46
CA HIS A 220 -1.50 2.61 13.19
C HIS A 220 -2.82 3.10 12.60
N ASP A 221 -3.83 3.29 13.44
CA ASP A 221 -5.20 3.60 13.04
C ASP A 221 -5.73 4.84 13.78
N MET A 222 -6.82 5.39 13.27
CA MET A 222 -7.52 6.54 13.83
C MET A 222 -9.04 6.30 13.90
N ALA A 223 -9.68 7.00 14.81
CA ALA A 223 -11.13 7.16 14.84
C ALA A 223 -11.48 8.61 14.52
N MET A 224 -12.65 8.81 13.91
CA MET A 224 -13.21 10.11 13.57
C MET A 224 -14.66 10.15 14.04
N THR A 225 -15.08 11.30 14.57
CA THR A 225 -16.47 11.57 14.99
C THR A 225 -16.90 12.91 14.40
N GLU A 226 -18.22 13.20 14.48
CA GLU A 226 -18.76 14.55 14.23
C GLU A 226 -18.16 15.61 15.17
#